data_AF-J9BTL2-F1
#
_entry.id   AF-J9BTL2-F1
#
_cell.length_a   1.000
_cell.length_b   1.000
_cell.length_c   1.000
_cell.angle_alpha   90.00
_cell.angle_beta   90.00
_cell.angle_gamma   90.00
#
_symmetry.space_group_name_H-M   'P 1'
#
loop_
_entity.id
_entity.type
_entity.pdbx_description
1 polymer ?
#
loop_
_entity_poly.entity_id
_entity_poly.type
_entity_poly.pdbx_seq_one_letter_code
_entity_poly.pdbx_strand_id
1 'polypeptide(L)'
;KGMTIEQARELVKNPLYLGCLIIKSGDADGQLAGAQNTTGDVLRPALQIIKTAPGITCVSGAMLLLTHAPECGDNGVLMMGDVAVTPVPDANQLAQIAICTARTAKAVAGIEPRVAMLSFSSKGSAKHEDVDKVVEA
;
A
#
# COMPACT_ATOMS: atom_id res chain seq x y z
N LYS A 1 22.04 5.26 -8.60
CA LYS A 1 22.21 5.91 -7.28
C LYS A 1 23.64 5.76 -6.71
N GLY A 2 24.70 5.71 -7.53
CA GLY A 2 26.10 5.78 -7.03
C GLY A 2 26.59 4.68 -6.07
N MET A 3 25.95 3.52 -5.99
CA MET A 3 26.35 2.41 -5.09
C MET A 3 27.60 1.69 -5.63
N THR A 4 28.61 1.45 -4.78
CA THR A 4 29.79 0.65 -5.13
C THR A 4 29.59 -0.85 -4.84
N ILE A 5 30.46 -1.70 -5.40
CA ILE A 5 30.42 -3.15 -5.15
C ILE A 5 30.69 -3.47 -3.68
N GLU A 6 31.61 -2.74 -3.05
CA GLU A 6 31.96 -2.89 -1.64
C GLU A 6 30.76 -2.57 -0.75
N GLN A 7 30.07 -1.45 -1.04
CA GLN A 7 28.84 -1.08 -0.33
C GLN A 7 27.74 -2.13 -0.52
N ALA A 8 27.56 -2.65 -1.73
CA ALA A 8 26.58 -3.69 -2.00
C ALA A 8 26.87 -4.99 -1.22
N ARG A 9 28.15 -5.39 -1.12
CA ARG A 9 28.59 -6.56 -0.36
C ARG A 9 28.38 -6.43 1.15
N GLU A 10 28.48 -5.23 1.70
CA GLU A 10 28.12 -5.01 3.10
C GLU A 10 26.61 -4.98 3.28
N LEU A 11 25.89 -4.31 2.37
CA LEU A 11 24.44 -4.14 2.48
C LEU A 11 23.67 -5.47 2.37
N VAL A 12 24.14 -6.41 1.54
CA VAL A 12 23.52 -7.74 1.41
C VAL A 12 23.60 -8.58 2.70
N LYS A 13 24.50 -8.24 3.65
CA LYS A 13 24.55 -8.92 4.95
C LYS A 13 23.40 -8.51 5.88
N ASN A 14 22.74 -7.38 5.61
CA ASN A 14 21.55 -6.97 6.36
C ASN A 14 20.38 -7.90 6.01
N PRO A 15 19.75 -8.58 6.99
CA PRO A 15 18.64 -9.51 6.74
C PRO A 15 17.47 -8.90 5.96
N LEU A 16 17.18 -7.61 6.14
CA LEU A 16 16.10 -6.93 5.43
C LEU A 16 16.39 -6.82 3.93
N TYR A 17 17.63 -6.52 3.58
CA TYR A 17 18.09 -6.44 2.18
C TYR A 17 18.23 -7.83 1.56
N LEU A 18 18.79 -8.78 2.31
CA LEU A 18 18.91 -10.17 1.86
C LEU A 18 17.55 -10.78 1.56
N GLY A 19 16.57 -10.62 2.45
CA GLY A 19 15.21 -11.14 2.24
C GLY A 19 14.57 -10.59 0.96
N CYS A 20 14.71 -9.30 0.70
CA CYS A 20 14.22 -8.68 -0.52
C CYS A 20 14.92 -9.22 -1.78
N LEU A 21 16.22 -9.53 -1.70
CA LEU A 21 16.98 -10.12 -2.80
C LEU A 21 16.58 -11.57 -3.07
N ILE A 22 16.34 -12.37 -2.02
CA ILE A 22 15.84 -13.75 -2.14
C ILE A 22 14.50 -13.75 -2.89
N ILE A 23 13.57 -12.90 -2.47
CA ILE A 23 12.27 -12.74 -3.17
C ILE A 23 12.48 -12.30 -4.61
N LYS A 24 13.32 -11.28 -4.84
CA LYS A 24 13.54 -10.75 -6.18
C LYS A 24 14.20 -11.76 -7.13
N SER A 25 14.92 -12.74 -6.58
CA SER A 25 15.57 -13.82 -7.33
C SER A 25 14.62 -14.99 -7.60
N GLY A 26 13.41 -14.99 -7.04
CA GLY A 26 12.41 -16.06 -7.20
C GLY A 26 12.57 -17.20 -6.19
N ASP A 27 13.39 -17.02 -5.16
CA ASP A 27 13.68 -18.06 -4.16
C ASP A 27 12.73 -18.00 -2.95
N ALA A 28 11.82 -17.00 -2.91
CA ALA A 28 10.75 -16.87 -1.92
C ALA A 28 9.60 -16.00 -2.46
N ASP A 29 8.40 -16.19 -1.91
CA ASP A 29 7.19 -15.48 -2.36
C ASP A 29 6.85 -14.21 -1.56
N GLY A 30 7.48 -14.00 -0.40
CA GLY A 30 7.18 -12.86 0.48
C GLY A 30 8.07 -12.79 1.72
N GLN A 31 7.99 -11.65 2.42
CA GLN A 31 8.77 -11.37 3.63
C GLN A 31 7.91 -10.64 4.66
N LEU A 32 8.03 -11.06 5.93
CA LEU A 32 7.47 -10.39 7.10
C LEU A 32 8.62 -9.90 7.99
N ALA A 33 8.58 -8.64 8.41
CA ALA A 33 9.57 -8.01 9.27
C ALA A 33 8.94 -6.90 10.12
N GLY A 34 9.74 -6.17 10.88
CA GLY A 34 9.29 -4.99 11.64
C GLY A 34 9.07 -5.20 13.14
N ALA A 35 9.15 -6.44 13.64
CA ALA A 35 9.05 -6.70 15.08
C ALA A 35 10.14 -6.00 15.92
N GLN A 36 11.33 -5.82 15.34
CA GLN A 36 12.49 -5.18 15.97
C GLN A 36 13.13 -4.09 15.09
N ASN A 37 12.47 -3.70 14.00
CA ASN A 37 12.98 -2.73 13.02
C ASN A 37 11.92 -1.67 12.75
N THR A 38 12.35 -0.45 12.43
CA THR A 38 11.39 0.61 12.09
C THR A 38 10.70 0.33 10.76
N THR A 39 9.48 0.85 10.57
CA THR A 39 8.77 0.77 9.29
C THR A 39 9.62 1.29 8.12
N GLY A 40 10.37 2.36 8.34
CA GLY A 40 11.26 2.93 7.33
C GLY A 40 12.40 1.99 6.93
N ASP A 41 12.97 1.25 7.89
CA ASP A 41 14.05 0.29 7.61
C ASP A 41 13.56 -0.94 6.86
N VAL A 42 12.30 -1.35 7.07
CA VAL A 42 11.67 -2.46 6.33
C VAL A 42 11.25 -2.02 4.93
N LEU A 43 10.60 -0.87 4.77
CA LEU A 43 10.08 -0.40 3.48
C LEU A 43 11.20 0.02 2.51
N ARG A 44 12.30 0.58 3.01
CA ARG A 44 13.41 1.07 2.18
C ARG A 44 14.00 -0.02 1.25
N PRO A 45 14.44 -1.20 1.73
CA PRO A 45 14.93 -2.27 0.86
C PRO A 45 13.83 -2.82 -0.06
N ALA A 46 12.60 -2.98 0.42
CA ALA A 46 11.48 -3.45 -0.40
C ALA A 46 11.25 -2.52 -1.61
N LEU A 47 11.24 -1.21 -1.41
CA LEU A 47 11.09 -0.22 -2.48
C LEU A 47 12.32 -0.13 -3.39
N GLN A 48 13.52 -0.38 -2.87
CA GLN A 48 14.75 -0.35 -3.68
C GLN A 48 14.92 -1.58 -4.57
N ILE A 49 14.51 -2.76 -4.09
CA ILE A 49 14.81 -4.05 -4.71
C ILE A 49 13.57 -4.68 -5.37
N ILE A 50 12.49 -4.88 -4.61
CA ILE A 50 11.26 -5.52 -5.09
C ILE A 50 10.50 -4.56 -6.01
N LYS A 51 10.36 -3.30 -5.57
CA LYS A 51 9.63 -2.20 -6.22
C LYS A 51 8.11 -2.43 -6.24
N THR A 52 7.40 -1.55 -6.93
CA THR A 52 5.95 -1.62 -7.12
C THR A 52 5.57 -2.63 -8.21
N ALA A 53 4.31 -3.06 -8.17
CA ALA A 53 3.73 -3.85 -9.25
C ALA A 53 3.66 -3.05 -10.58
N PRO A 54 3.60 -3.72 -11.75
CA PRO A 54 3.45 -3.04 -13.03
C PRO A 54 2.24 -2.09 -13.05
N GLY A 55 2.47 -0.86 -13.54
CA GLY A 55 1.44 0.19 -13.60
C GLY A 55 1.17 0.92 -12.29
N ILE A 56 1.86 0.57 -11.20
CA ILE A 56 1.75 1.22 -9.90
C ILE A 56 3.03 2.00 -9.59
N THR A 57 2.92 3.24 -9.11
CA THR A 57 4.02 4.14 -8.79
C THR A 57 4.16 4.44 -7.30
N CYS A 58 3.12 4.18 -6.49
CA CYS A 58 3.14 4.32 -5.03
C CYS A 58 2.82 3.01 -4.30
N VAL A 59 3.20 2.93 -3.03
CA VAL A 59 2.79 1.85 -2.11
C VAL A 59 1.87 2.42 -1.04
N SER A 60 0.95 1.61 -0.54
CA SER A 60 -0.01 2.02 0.48
C SER A 60 -0.20 0.96 1.55
N GLY A 61 -0.66 1.39 2.73
CA GLY A 61 -1.14 0.50 3.78
C GLY A 61 -2.62 0.19 3.58
N ALA A 62 -2.99 -1.08 3.71
CA ALA A 62 -4.38 -1.51 3.75
C ALA A 62 -4.67 -2.16 5.10
N MET A 63 -5.80 -1.80 5.72
CA MET A 63 -6.23 -2.35 6.99
C MET A 63 -7.61 -2.98 6.86
N LEU A 64 -7.73 -4.22 7.34
CA LEU A 64 -9.01 -4.90 7.50
C LEU A 64 -9.68 -4.39 8.78
N LEU A 65 -10.85 -3.80 8.64
CA LEU A 65 -11.65 -3.29 9.75
C LEU A 65 -12.80 -4.26 10.01
N LEU A 66 -12.81 -4.83 11.22
CA LEU A 66 -13.88 -5.70 11.71
C LEU A 66 -14.74 -4.87 12.66
N THR A 67 -15.99 -4.63 12.26
CA THR A 67 -16.92 -3.80 13.03
C THR A 67 -17.97 -4.66 13.70
N HIS A 68 -18.63 -4.11 14.73
CA HIS A 68 -19.82 -4.71 15.34
C HIS A 68 -21.12 -4.31 14.61
N ALA A 69 -21.03 -3.62 13.47
CA ALA A 69 -22.15 -3.13 12.67
C ALA A 69 -22.25 -3.97 11.39
N PRO A 70 -22.99 -5.11 11.40
CA PRO A 70 -23.05 -6.02 10.27
C PRO A 70 -23.62 -5.38 8.98
N GLU A 71 -24.37 -4.29 9.11
CA GLU A 71 -24.89 -3.50 8.00
C GLU A 71 -23.80 -2.74 7.21
N CYS A 72 -22.60 -2.58 7.77
CA CYS A 72 -21.49 -1.89 7.14
C CYS A 72 -20.61 -2.88 6.34
N GLY A 73 -20.36 -2.58 5.07
CA GLY A 73 -19.44 -3.36 4.24
C GLY A 73 -19.97 -4.75 3.91
N ASP A 74 -19.14 -5.77 4.12
CA ASP A 74 -19.51 -7.18 3.95
C ASP A 74 -19.66 -7.83 5.33
N ASN A 75 -20.89 -7.83 5.86
CA ASN A 75 -21.22 -8.31 7.21
C ASN A 75 -20.32 -7.70 8.32
N GLY A 76 -20.12 -6.38 8.27
CA GLY A 76 -19.29 -5.65 9.23
C GLY A 76 -17.80 -5.59 8.88
N VAL A 77 -17.37 -6.22 7.77
CA VAL A 77 -15.98 -6.22 7.31
C VAL A 77 -15.75 -5.16 6.24
N LEU A 78 -14.73 -4.33 6.43
CA LEU A 78 -14.30 -3.32 5.46
C LEU A 78 -12.78 -3.40 5.22
N MET A 79 -12.34 -2.96 4.05
CA MET A 79 -10.93 -2.71 3.75
C MET A 79 -10.73 -1.21 3.58
N MET A 80 -9.77 -0.64 4.30
CA MET A 80 -9.46 0.80 4.24
C MET A 80 -8.00 1.01 3.84
N GLY A 81 -7.77 1.93 2.90
CA GLY A 81 -6.44 2.35 2.46
C GLY A 81 -6.49 3.73 1.81
N ASP A 82 -5.43 4.54 1.85
CA ASP A 82 -4.17 4.33 2.60
C ASP A 82 -4.34 4.82 4.05
N VAL A 83 -3.82 4.06 5.00
CA VAL A 83 -3.86 4.40 6.44
C VAL A 83 -2.47 4.46 7.09
N ALA A 84 -1.39 4.36 6.33
CA ALA A 84 -0.05 4.25 6.91
C ALA A 84 1.11 4.87 6.13
N VAL A 85 1.08 4.92 4.79
CA VAL A 85 2.31 5.12 4.01
C VAL A 85 2.39 6.46 3.28
N THR A 86 1.35 6.84 2.55
CA THR A 86 1.32 8.01 1.66
C THR A 86 0.59 9.17 2.36
N PRO A 87 1.30 10.18 2.89
CA PRO A 87 0.67 11.20 3.75
C PRO A 87 -0.30 12.12 3.00
N VAL A 88 0.05 12.50 1.77
CA VAL A 88 -0.75 13.40 0.93
C VAL A 88 -0.69 12.86 -0.50
N PRO A 89 -1.54 11.88 -0.85
CA PRO A 89 -1.57 11.34 -2.20
C PRO A 89 -2.09 12.41 -3.18
N ASP A 90 -1.47 12.48 -4.35
CA ASP A 90 -2.08 13.16 -5.51
C ASP A 90 -3.24 12.32 -6.08
N ALA A 91 -3.99 12.86 -7.05
CA ALA A 91 -5.15 12.18 -7.62
C ALA A 91 -4.79 10.81 -8.26
N ASN A 92 -3.66 10.72 -8.96
CA ASN A 92 -3.21 9.48 -9.58
C ASN A 92 -2.82 8.43 -8.52
N GLN A 93 -2.09 8.84 -7.49
CA GLN A 93 -1.76 7.99 -6.36
C GLN A 93 -3.03 7.52 -5.64
N LEU A 94 -4.01 8.41 -5.44
CA LEU A 94 -5.27 8.06 -4.80
C LEU A 94 -6.06 7.03 -5.61
N ALA A 95 -6.10 7.16 -6.94
CA ALA A 95 -6.68 6.17 -7.85
C ALA A 95 -5.97 4.80 -7.76
N GLN A 96 -4.63 4.80 -7.74
CA GLN A 96 -3.83 3.59 -7.57
C GLN A 96 -4.07 2.92 -6.21
N ILE A 97 -4.17 3.72 -5.14
CA ILE A 97 -4.50 3.24 -3.79
C ILE A 97 -5.86 2.56 -3.79
N ALA A 98 -6.87 3.16 -4.42
CA ALA A 98 -8.21 2.58 -4.55
C ALA A 98 -8.18 1.21 -5.25
N ILE A 99 -7.48 1.11 -6.39
CA ILE A 99 -7.34 -0.13 -7.15
C ILE A 99 -6.59 -1.19 -6.34
N CYS A 100 -5.46 -0.83 -5.71
CA CYS A 100 -4.66 -1.75 -4.89
C CYS A 100 -5.46 -2.25 -3.68
N THR A 101 -6.19 -1.36 -3.00
CA THR A 101 -7.03 -1.71 -1.84
C THR A 101 -8.16 -2.65 -2.24
N ALA A 102 -8.81 -2.41 -3.39
CA ALA A 102 -9.83 -3.31 -3.92
C ALA A 102 -9.28 -4.71 -4.24
N ARG A 103 -8.08 -4.78 -4.85
CA ARG A 103 -7.39 -6.05 -5.10
C ARG A 103 -7.05 -6.79 -3.80
N THR A 104 -6.55 -6.06 -2.80
CA THR A 104 -6.26 -6.63 -1.47
C THR A 104 -7.53 -7.14 -0.77
N ALA A 105 -8.64 -6.39 -0.84
CA ALA A 105 -9.93 -6.81 -0.28
C ALA A 105 -10.39 -8.15 -0.88
N LYS A 106 -10.28 -8.30 -2.20
CA LYS A 106 -10.61 -9.55 -2.89
C LYS A 106 -9.66 -10.69 -2.53
N ALA A 107 -8.35 -10.44 -2.57
CA ALA A 107 -7.33 -11.47 -2.37
C ALA A 107 -7.25 -11.98 -0.92
N VAL A 108 -7.44 -11.09 0.06
CA VAL A 108 -7.24 -11.40 1.49
C VAL A 108 -8.55 -11.71 2.21
N ALA A 109 -9.62 -10.95 1.91
CA ALA A 109 -10.89 -11.06 2.63
C ALA A 109 -11.99 -11.73 1.79
N GLY A 110 -11.76 -12.03 0.51
CA GLY A 110 -12.77 -12.63 -0.37
C GLY A 110 -13.94 -11.71 -0.74
N ILE A 111 -13.84 -10.41 -0.42
CA ILE A 111 -14.90 -9.42 -0.63
C ILE A 111 -14.94 -9.06 -2.12
N GLU A 112 -16.13 -9.05 -2.73
CA GLU A 112 -16.32 -8.43 -4.04
C GLU A 112 -16.35 -6.89 -3.87
N PRO A 113 -15.30 -6.18 -4.31
CA PRO A 113 -15.04 -4.83 -3.85
C PRO A 113 -16.02 -3.81 -4.45
N ARG A 114 -16.64 -3.02 -3.57
CA ARG A 114 -17.36 -1.78 -3.92
C ARG A 114 -16.61 -0.62 -3.28
N VAL A 115 -15.90 0.14 -4.11
CA VAL A 115 -14.98 1.18 -3.63
C VAL A 115 -15.72 2.50 -3.45
N ALA A 116 -15.60 3.10 -2.26
CA ALA A 116 -16.07 4.45 -1.98
C ALA A 116 -14.87 5.39 -1.85
N MET A 117 -14.79 6.39 -2.73
CA MET A 117 -13.82 7.48 -2.63
C MET A 117 -14.35 8.52 -1.65
N LEU A 118 -13.82 8.54 -0.43
CA LEU A 118 -14.35 9.37 0.65
C LEU A 118 -13.98 10.85 0.47
N SER A 119 -14.96 11.71 0.75
CA SER A 119 -14.82 13.16 0.76
C SER A 119 -15.88 13.74 1.69
N PHE A 120 -15.68 14.99 2.14
CA PHE A 120 -16.75 15.75 2.79
C PHE A 120 -17.82 16.23 1.80
N SER A 121 -17.59 16.10 0.49
CA SER A 121 -18.57 16.34 -0.57
C SER A 121 -19.17 15.03 -1.08
N SER A 122 -20.50 15.00 -1.22
CA SER A 122 -21.22 13.92 -1.87
C SER A 122 -21.78 14.41 -3.19
N LYS A 123 -21.23 13.90 -4.30
CA LYS A 123 -21.69 14.20 -5.68
C LYS A 123 -21.89 15.71 -5.96
N GLY A 124 -20.96 16.54 -5.47
CA GLY A 124 -20.97 17.98 -5.71
C GLY A 124 -21.72 18.81 -4.66
N SER A 125 -22.07 18.23 -3.50
CA SER A 125 -22.67 18.98 -2.38
C SER A 125 -21.77 20.11 -1.85
N ALA A 126 -20.46 20.01 -2.05
CA ALA A 126 -19.47 21.05 -1.78
C ALA A 126 -18.42 21.12 -2.91
N LYS A 127 -17.81 22.31 -3.08
CA LYS A 127 -16.72 22.58 -4.03
C LYS A 127 -15.49 23.03 -3.28
N HIS A 128 -14.36 22.39 -3.54
CA HIS A 128 -13.06 22.66 -2.92
C HIS A 128 -11.97 21.91 -3.70
N GLU A 129 -10.72 22.39 -3.66
CA GLU A 129 -9.60 21.71 -4.35
C GLU A 129 -9.39 20.26 -3.87
N ASP A 130 -9.59 19.99 -2.58
CA ASP A 130 -9.55 18.62 -2.04
C ASP A 130 -10.69 17.74 -2.57
N VAL A 131 -11.84 18.33 -2.91
CA VAL A 131 -12.94 17.59 -3.54
C VAL A 131 -12.58 17.27 -4.98
N ASP A 132 -12.03 18.24 -5.71
CA ASP A 132 -11.64 18.06 -7.11
C ASP A 132 -10.61 16.94 -7.27
N LYS A 133 -9.63 16.86 -6.35
CA LYS A 133 -8.67 15.75 -6.28
C LYS A 133 -9.32 14.37 -6.16
N VAL A 134 -10.37 14.25 -5.35
CA VAL A 134 -11.10 12.98 -5.15
C VAL A 134 -12.02 12.67 -6.33
N VAL A 135 -12.51 13.70 -7.04
CA VAL A 135 -13.32 13.53 -8.26
C VAL A 135 -12.45 13.11 -9.45
N GLU A 136 -11.21 13.58 -9.53
CA GLU A 136 -10.24 13.21 -10.57
C GLU A 136 -9.68 11.79 -10.38
N ALA A 137 -9.52 11.36 -9.12
CA ALA A 137 -9.04 10.03 -8.74
C ALA A 137 -10.04 8.89 -9.06
#